data_AF-J0WS21-F1
#
_entry.id   AF-J0WS21-F1
#
_cell.length_a   1.000
_cell.length_b   1.000
_cell.length_c   1.000
_cell.angle_alpha   90.00
_cell.angle_beta   90.00
_cell.angle_gamma   90.00
#
_symmetry.space_group_name_H-M   'P 1'
#
loop_
_entity.id
_entity.type
_entity.pdbx_description
1 polymer ?
#
loop_
_entity_poly.entity_id
_entity_poly.type
_entity_poly.pdbx_seq_one_letter_code
_entity_poly.pdbx_strand_id
1 'polypeptide(L)'
;LRARFGETSFYHVNKKRRKEWKEVKEAQERATANALFVQREQADLAREAAFDTPGLSLKGIRQKEAHRAIRQVMVRRTPERRQTAANIAQIKAELKTYCGWAPTTAQIWRGIRSPDFSRKVRNFFWKAIHGALKIGAYFLKMPEPWRSKANCPTCGVVESLEHILLDCPDSKQHIIWGLVAEVFKKK
;
A
#
# COMPACT_ATOMS: atom_id res chain seq x y z
N LEU A 1 -10.96 -15.02 3.17
CA LEU A 1 -10.44 -15.38 1.83
C LEU A 1 -10.96 -16.78 1.53
N ARG A 2 -11.75 -16.99 0.47
CA ARG A 2 -12.22 -18.35 0.13
C ARG A 2 -10.99 -19.17 -0.25
N ALA A 3 -10.58 -20.10 0.61
CA ALA A 3 -9.55 -21.08 0.29
C ALA A 3 -10.08 -21.89 -0.89
N ARG A 4 -9.37 -21.86 -2.03
CA ARG A 4 -9.75 -22.66 -3.19
C ARG A 4 -9.42 -24.11 -2.85
N PHE A 5 -10.42 -24.98 -2.87
CA PHE A 5 -10.31 -26.39 -2.49
C PHE A 5 -9.84 -27.30 -3.65
N GLY A 6 -9.77 -26.77 -4.87
CA GLY A 6 -9.37 -27.51 -6.08
C GLY A 6 -7.97 -27.14 -6.60
N GLU A 7 -7.24 -28.13 -7.09
CA GLU A 7 -5.97 -27.94 -7.79
C GLU A 7 -6.18 -27.05 -9.03
N THR A 8 -5.39 -25.99 -9.16
CA THR A 8 -5.46 -25.07 -10.29
C THR A 8 -4.18 -25.16 -11.10
N SER A 9 -4.28 -25.75 -12.29
CA SER A 9 -3.16 -25.88 -13.22
C SER A 9 -3.23 -24.79 -14.30
N PHE A 10 -2.10 -24.11 -14.54
CA PHE A 10 -1.98 -23.11 -15.61
C PHE A 10 -1.42 -23.76 -16.87
N TYR A 11 -2.13 -23.61 -17.99
CA TYR A 11 -1.69 -24.10 -19.29
C TYR A 11 -1.56 -22.95 -20.29
N HIS A 12 -0.48 -22.98 -21.07
CA HIS A 12 -0.37 -22.16 -22.27
C HIS A 12 -0.97 -22.90 -23.46
N VAL A 13 -1.87 -22.23 -24.21
CA VAL A 13 -2.53 -22.81 -25.38
C VAL A 13 -1.94 -22.16 -26.65
N ASN A 14 -1.21 -22.95 -27.44
CA ASN A 14 -0.65 -22.51 -28.72
C ASN A 14 -1.73 -22.48 -29.83
N LYS A 15 -1.38 -21.93 -31.01
CA LYS A 15 -2.32 -21.76 -32.13
C LYS A 15 -2.93 -23.07 -32.66
N LYS A 16 -2.19 -24.19 -32.63
CA LYS A 16 -2.67 -25.50 -33.10
C LYS A 16 -3.67 -26.08 -32.10
N ARG A 17 -3.29 -26.13 -30.82
CA ARG A 17 -4.11 -26.63 -29.72
C ARG A 17 -5.38 -25.81 -29.50
N ARG A 18 -5.34 -24.50 -29.79
CA ARG A 18 -6.52 -23.62 -29.81
C ARG A 18 -7.58 -24.01 -30.86
N LYS A 19 -7.19 -24.65 -31.97
CA LYS A 19 -8.16 -25.11 -32.98
C LYS A 19 -8.92 -26.34 -32.52
N GLU A 20 -8.29 -27.17 -31.70
CA GLU A 20 -8.80 -28.44 -31.18
C GLU A 20 -9.62 -28.25 -29.90
N TRP A 21 -9.24 -27.33 -29.01
CA TRP A 21 -9.95 -27.05 -27.76
C TRP A 21 -11.16 -26.14 -27.95
N LYS A 22 -12.36 -26.72 -27.86
CA LYS A 22 -13.63 -26.05 -28.08
C LYS A 22 -13.91 -24.97 -27.03
N GLU A 23 -13.60 -25.23 -25.77
CA GLU A 23 -13.84 -24.32 -24.64
C GLU A 23 -13.04 -23.02 -24.77
N VAL A 24 -11.82 -23.10 -25.33
CA VAL A 24 -10.98 -21.92 -25.59
C VAL A 24 -11.59 -21.05 -26.69
N LYS A 25 -12.18 -21.67 -27.73
CA LYS A 25 -12.89 -20.95 -28.79
C LYS A 25 -14.13 -20.26 -28.23
N GLU A 26 -14.97 -20.99 -27.49
CA GLU A 26 -16.18 -20.45 -26.88
C GLU A 26 -15.87 -19.29 -25.91
N ALA A 27 -14.82 -19.44 -25.09
CA ALA A 27 -14.37 -18.38 -24.18
C ALA A 27 -13.93 -17.13 -24.96
N GLN A 28 -13.22 -17.32 -26.08
CA GLN A 28 -12.79 -16.22 -26.93
C GLN A 28 -13.95 -15.54 -27.65
N GLU A 29 -14.89 -16.31 -28.20
CA GLU A 29 -16.10 -15.80 -28.85
C GLU A 29 -16.91 -14.93 -27.89
N ARG A 30 -17.10 -15.40 -26.66
CA ARG A 30 -17.74 -14.62 -25.58
C ARG A 30 -16.95 -13.35 -25.25
N ALA A 31 -15.62 -13.41 -25.22
CA ALA A 31 -14.77 -12.24 -24.99
C ALA A 31 -14.87 -11.22 -26.14
N THR A 32 -14.87 -11.66 -27.40
CA THR A 32 -15.06 -10.79 -28.58
C THR A 32 -16.45 -10.19 -28.62
N ALA A 33 -17.50 -10.97 -28.33
CA ALA A 33 -18.86 -10.48 -28.25
C ALA A 33 -18.99 -9.39 -27.17
N ASN A 34 -18.37 -9.60 -26.00
CA ASN A 34 -18.29 -8.58 -24.95
C ASN A 34 -17.49 -7.34 -25.35
N ALA A 35 -16.41 -7.50 -26.12
CA ALA A 35 -15.62 -6.36 -26.61
C ALA A 35 -16.41 -5.50 -27.62
N LEU A 36 -17.31 -6.13 -28.38
CA LEU A 36 -18.20 -5.50 -29.36
C LEU A 36 -19.50 -4.96 -28.74
N PHE A 37 -19.77 -5.23 -27.46
CA PHE A 37 -20.97 -4.75 -26.79
C PHE A 37 -20.95 -3.21 -26.67
N VAL A 38 -21.86 -2.56 -27.40
CA VAL A 38 -21.96 -1.09 -27.47
C VAL A 38 -22.67 -0.51 -26.24
N GLN A 39 -23.72 -1.19 -25.78
CA GLN A 39 -24.41 -0.86 -24.53
C GLN A 39 -23.55 -1.32 -23.35
N ARG A 40 -22.95 -0.35 -22.68
CA ARG A 40 -22.08 -0.57 -21.53
C ARG A 40 -22.93 -0.51 -20.28
N GLU A 41 -22.81 -1.54 -19.45
CA GLU A 41 -23.42 -1.55 -18.14
C GLU A 41 -22.61 -0.61 -17.24
N GLN A 42 -23.19 0.55 -16.89
CA GLN A 42 -22.61 1.43 -15.90
C GLN A 42 -22.93 0.86 -14.53
N ALA A 43 -21.93 0.22 -13.92
CA ALA A 43 -22.07 -0.27 -12.55
C ALA A 43 -22.31 0.92 -11.60
N ASP A 44 -23.50 0.97 -10.99
CA ASP A 44 -23.77 1.85 -9.87
C ASP A 44 -23.08 1.28 -8.61
N LEU A 45 -21.85 1.75 -8.37
CA LEU A 45 -21.04 1.30 -7.24
C LEU A 45 -21.46 1.95 -5.90
N ALA A 46 -22.47 2.82 -5.91
CA ALA A 46 -22.93 3.54 -4.72
C ALA A 46 -24.11 2.86 -4.03
N ARG A 47 -24.94 2.11 -4.78
CA ARG A 47 -26.09 1.38 -4.24
C ARG A 47 -25.70 -0.03 -3.82
N GLU A 48 -25.64 -0.27 -2.52
CA GLU A 48 -25.74 -1.62 -1.96
C GLU A 48 -27.18 -1.77 -1.46
N ALA A 49 -28.12 -2.25 -2.29
CA ALA A 49 -29.37 -2.74 -1.74
C ALA A 49 -29.10 -4.11 -1.12
N ALA A 50 -29.62 -4.37 0.07
CA ALA A 50 -29.47 -5.65 0.77
C ALA A 50 -30.00 -6.87 -0.01
N PHE A 51 -30.67 -6.63 -1.14
CA PHE A 51 -31.32 -7.61 -2.00
C PHE A 51 -30.70 -7.73 -3.40
N ASP A 52 -29.59 -7.05 -3.68
CA ASP A 52 -28.90 -7.20 -4.97
C ASP A 52 -28.15 -8.54 -5.06
N THR A 53 -28.23 -9.17 -6.24
CA THR A 53 -27.50 -10.41 -6.56
C THR A 53 -26.02 -10.27 -6.17
N PRO A 54 -25.40 -11.20 -5.42
CA PRO A 54 -24.03 -11.03 -4.95
C PRO A 54 -23.05 -11.10 -6.12
N GLY A 55 -22.66 -9.95 -6.66
CA GLY A 55 -21.68 -9.85 -7.73
C GLY A 55 -21.87 -8.64 -8.61
N LEU A 56 -20.86 -8.37 -9.42
CA LEU A 56 -20.90 -7.35 -10.46
C LEU A 56 -20.97 -8.06 -11.81
N SER A 57 -21.91 -7.68 -12.67
CA SER A 57 -21.97 -8.19 -14.05
C SER A 57 -20.62 -7.98 -14.74
N LEU A 58 -20.07 -9.05 -15.31
CA LEU A 58 -18.83 -8.99 -16.10
C LEU A 58 -19.11 -8.62 -17.56
N LYS A 59 -20.39 -8.59 -17.97
CA LYS A 59 -20.79 -8.28 -19.34
C LYS A 59 -20.64 -6.79 -19.58
N GLY A 60 -19.76 -6.41 -20.51
CA GLY A 60 -19.57 -4.99 -20.87
C GLY A 60 -18.86 -4.10 -19.84
N ILE A 61 -18.43 -4.62 -18.69
CA ILE A 61 -17.68 -3.84 -17.68
C ILE A 61 -16.22 -3.65 -18.08
N ARG A 62 -15.64 -2.48 -17.78
CA ARG A 62 -14.20 -2.25 -17.97
C ARG A 62 -13.39 -2.79 -16.81
N GLN A 63 -12.19 -3.27 -17.08
CA GLN A 63 -11.23 -3.67 -16.04
C GLN A 63 -10.99 -2.54 -15.01
N LYS A 64 -10.97 -1.27 -15.44
CA LYS A 64 -10.84 -0.12 -14.53
C LYS A 64 -11.99 -0.03 -13.52
N GLU A 65 -13.22 -0.34 -13.95
CA GLU A 65 -14.44 -0.27 -13.15
C GLU A 65 -14.51 -1.44 -12.20
N ALA A 66 -14.25 -2.65 -12.69
CA ALA A 66 -14.11 -3.84 -11.86
C ALA A 66 -13.03 -3.65 -10.77
N HIS A 67 -11.85 -3.14 -11.14
CA HIS A 67 -10.78 -2.86 -10.18
C HIS A 67 -11.18 -1.77 -9.17
N ARG A 68 -11.85 -0.70 -9.61
CA ARG A 68 -12.37 0.35 -8.71
C ARG A 68 -13.36 -0.23 -7.70
N ALA A 69 -14.31 -1.05 -8.15
CA ALA A 69 -15.30 -1.70 -7.31
C ALA A 69 -14.65 -2.59 -6.25
N ILE A 70 -13.71 -3.46 -6.68
CA ILE A 70 -12.93 -4.31 -5.77
C ILE A 70 -12.19 -3.45 -4.74
N ARG A 71 -11.53 -2.36 -5.17
CA ARG A 71 -10.81 -1.46 -4.26
C ARG A 71 -11.75 -0.81 -3.24
N GLN A 72 -12.95 -0.38 -3.63
CA GLN A 72 -13.94 0.19 -2.70
C GLN A 72 -14.39 -0.84 -1.65
N VAL A 73 -14.72 -2.06 -2.08
CA VAL A 73 -15.08 -3.15 -1.17
C VAL A 73 -13.93 -3.48 -0.21
N MET A 74 -12.70 -3.55 -0.73
CA MET A 74 -11.51 -3.81 0.09
C MET A 74 -11.26 -2.69 1.10
N VAL A 75 -11.43 -1.41 0.71
CA VAL A 75 -11.29 -0.27 1.64
C VAL A 75 -12.31 -0.37 2.77
N ARG A 76 -13.58 -0.70 2.48
CA ARG A 76 -14.63 -0.89 3.50
C ARG A 76 -14.31 -2.04 4.47
N ARG A 77 -13.67 -3.10 3.98
CA ARG A 77 -13.33 -4.30 4.78
C ARG A 77 -11.99 -4.21 5.49
N THR A 78 -11.10 -3.32 5.07
CA THR A 78 -9.76 -3.22 5.64
C THR A 78 -9.83 -2.34 6.89
N PRO A 79 -9.63 -2.90 8.10
CA PRO A 79 -9.64 -2.09 9.30
C PRO A 79 -8.51 -1.06 9.25
N GLU A 80 -8.75 0.09 9.87
CA GLU A 80 -7.71 1.09 10.03
C GLU A 80 -6.57 0.53 10.89
N ARG A 81 -5.33 0.69 10.40
CA ARG A 81 -4.16 0.23 11.13
C ARG A 81 -3.84 1.25 12.22
N ARG A 82 -3.97 0.84 13.48
CA ARG A 82 -3.69 1.68 14.66
C ARG A 82 -2.37 2.46 14.55
N GLN A 83 -1.28 1.80 14.16
CA GLN A 83 0.02 2.48 14.02
C GLN A 83 0.03 3.54 12.92
N THR A 84 -0.64 3.26 11.79
CA THR A 84 -0.74 4.21 10.68
C THR A 84 -1.53 5.44 11.10
N ALA A 85 -2.64 5.25 11.82
CA ALA A 85 -3.44 6.34 12.36
C ALA A 85 -2.65 7.19 13.37
N ALA A 86 -1.93 6.54 14.29
CA ALA A 86 -1.08 7.23 15.28
C ALA A 86 0.02 8.05 14.60
N ASN A 87 0.76 7.47 13.65
CA ASN A 87 1.81 8.17 12.92
C ASN A 87 1.26 9.35 12.09
N ILE A 88 0.09 9.20 11.46
CA ILE A 88 -0.58 10.32 10.75
C ILE A 88 -0.98 11.42 11.72
N ALA A 89 -1.51 11.07 12.89
CA ALA A 89 -1.89 12.05 13.92
C ALA A 89 -0.67 12.83 14.42
N GLN A 90 0.45 12.13 14.67
CA GLN A 90 1.72 12.76 15.03
C GLN A 90 2.21 13.71 13.94
N ILE A 91 2.27 13.27 12.67
CA ILE A 91 2.67 14.13 11.54
C ILE A 91 1.81 15.40 11.46
N LYS A 92 0.49 15.29 11.66
CA LYS A 92 -0.41 16.45 11.66
C LYS A 92 -0.13 17.40 12.82
N ALA A 93 0.11 16.87 14.01
CA ALA A 93 0.43 17.65 15.19
C ALA A 93 1.74 18.41 15.01
N GLU A 94 2.80 17.72 14.57
CA GLU A 94 4.11 18.33 14.31
C GLU A 94 4.02 19.42 13.25
N LEU A 95 3.41 19.14 12.09
CA LEU A 95 3.29 20.16 11.04
C LEU A 95 2.44 21.36 11.46
N LYS A 96 1.45 21.17 12.34
CA LYS A 96 0.70 22.27 12.92
C LYS A 96 1.58 23.13 13.82
N THR A 97 2.43 22.51 14.64
CA THR A 97 3.37 23.21 15.52
C THR A 97 4.39 24.01 14.72
N TYR A 98 4.99 23.43 13.68
CA TYR A 98 6.06 24.08 12.91
C TYR A 98 5.57 25.03 11.81
N CYS A 99 4.45 24.72 11.15
CA CYS A 99 3.97 25.46 9.98
C CYS A 99 2.68 26.25 10.25
N GLY A 100 2.10 26.15 11.45
CA GLY A 100 0.82 26.80 11.81
C GLY A 100 -0.42 26.15 11.20
N TRP A 101 -0.28 25.07 10.42
CA TRP A 101 -1.39 24.39 9.77
C TRP A 101 -1.19 22.87 9.70
N ALA A 102 -2.29 22.12 9.83
CA ALA A 102 -2.29 20.66 9.80
C ALA A 102 -2.80 20.12 8.44
N PRO A 103 -2.02 19.31 7.72
CA PRO A 103 -2.48 18.72 6.48
C PRO A 103 -3.57 17.67 6.66
N THR A 104 -4.39 17.53 5.64
CA THR A 104 -5.29 16.37 5.52
C THR A 104 -4.46 15.10 5.31
N THR A 105 -5.03 13.95 5.70
CA THR A 105 -4.40 12.65 5.49
C THR A 105 -4.09 12.41 4.00
N ALA A 106 -4.96 12.89 3.10
CA ALA A 106 -4.74 12.80 1.66
C ALA A 106 -3.55 13.63 1.18
N GLN A 107 -3.33 14.82 1.76
CA GLN A 107 -2.17 15.65 1.46
C GLN A 107 -0.87 15.00 1.92
N ILE A 108 -0.84 14.39 3.11
CA ILE A 108 0.34 13.65 3.60
C ILE A 108 0.72 12.54 2.61
N TRP A 109 -0.24 11.69 2.22
CA TRP A 109 -0.01 10.61 1.25
C TRP A 109 0.35 11.10 -0.16
N ARG A 110 -0.05 12.32 -0.52
CA ARG A 110 0.36 12.95 -1.79
C ARG A 110 1.79 13.49 -1.69
N GLY A 111 2.14 14.12 -0.57
CA GLY A 111 3.47 14.69 -0.32
C GLY A 111 4.57 13.64 -0.40
N ILE A 112 4.39 12.47 0.23
CA ILE A 112 5.38 11.38 0.15
C ILE A 112 5.54 10.81 -1.27
N ARG A 113 4.66 11.15 -2.22
CA ARG A 113 4.70 10.73 -3.62
C ARG A 113 5.27 11.79 -4.56
N SER A 114 5.83 12.89 -4.03
CA SER A 114 6.42 13.96 -4.83
C SER A 114 7.43 13.42 -5.87
N PRO A 115 7.44 13.94 -7.11
CA PRO A 115 8.46 13.63 -8.11
C PRO A 115 9.89 13.80 -7.57
N ASP A 116 10.09 14.75 -6.65
CA ASP A 116 11.40 15.09 -6.06
C ASP A 116 12.04 13.94 -5.28
N PHE A 117 11.23 13.00 -4.78
CA PHE A 117 11.74 11.83 -4.07
C PHE A 117 11.97 10.67 -5.01
N SER A 118 13.10 9.98 -4.88
CA SER A 118 13.33 8.71 -5.57
C SER A 118 12.30 7.66 -5.12
N ARG A 119 12.03 6.66 -5.97
CA ARG A 119 11.10 5.57 -5.64
C ARG A 119 11.45 4.85 -4.33
N LYS A 120 12.75 4.71 -4.02
CA LYS A 120 13.24 4.09 -2.79
C LYS A 120 12.83 4.91 -1.56
N VAL A 121 12.99 6.22 -1.63
CA VAL A 121 12.62 7.16 -0.56
C VAL A 121 11.09 7.17 -0.35
N ARG A 122 10.31 7.20 -1.42
CA ARG A 122 8.83 7.11 -1.31
C ARG A 122 8.38 5.82 -0.62
N ASN A 123 9.02 4.69 -0.94
CA ASN A 123 8.75 3.40 -0.31
C ASN A 123 9.12 3.41 1.17
N PHE A 124 10.28 4.00 1.51
CA PHE A 124 10.71 4.19 2.89
C PHE A 124 9.68 5.00 3.69
N PHE A 125 9.26 6.18 3.21
CA PHE A 125 8.23 6.98 3.89
C PHE A 125 6.90 6.23 4.03
N TRP A 126 6.48 5.50 3.00
CA TRP A 126 5.28 4.67 3.09
C TRP A 126 5.40 3.63 4.21
N LYS A 127 6.54 2.91 4.28
CA LYS A 127 6.79 1.92 5.35
C LYS A 127 6.88 2.57 6.73
N ALA A 128 7.52 3.74 6.83
CA ALA A 128 7.65 4.51 8.06
C ALA A 128 6.28 4.89 8.61
N ILE A 129 5.43 5.55 7.80
CA ILE A 129 4.08 5.96 8.20
C ILE A 129 3.25 4.72 8.56
N HIS A 130 3.39 3.62 7.83
CA HIS A 130 2.65 2.40 8.16
C HIS A 130 3.18 1.61 9.36
N GLY A 131 4.35 1.95 9.92
CA GLY A 131 5.01 1.13 10.94
C GLY A 131 5.40 -0.26 10.42
N ALA A 132 5.72 -0.37 9.13
CA ALA A 132 6.01 -1.63 8.45
C ALA A 132 7.51 -1.97 8.42
N LEU A 133 8.34 -1.20 9.12
CA LEU A 133 9.76 -1.48 9.29
C LEU A 133 9.96 -2.51 10.41
N LYS A 134 10.89 -3.44 10.20
CA LYS A 134 11.24 -4.46 11.22
C LYS A 134 12.26 -3.86 12.18
N ILE A 135 11.78 -3.10 13.16
CA ILE A 135 12.59 -2.43 14.19
C ILE A 135 11.88 -2.51 15.55
N GLY A 136 12.65 -2.42 16.63
CA GLY A 136 12.19 -2.36 18.03
C GLY A 136 10.99 -3.20 18.39
N ALA A 137 9.82 -2.55 18.53
CA ALA A 137 8.58 -3.18 18.95
C ALA A 137 8.16 -4.39 18.09
N TYR A 138 8.60 -4.46 16.82
CA TYR A 138 8.43 -5.64 15.98
C TYR A 138 9.16 -6.86 16.57
N PHE A 139 10.41 -6.68 17.00
CA PHE A 139 11.26 -7.75 17.52
C PHE A 139 10.92 -8.16 18.96
N LEU A 140 10.34 -7.26 19.78
CA LEU A 140 9.91 -7.58 21.15
C LEU A 140 8.95 -8.79 21.22
N LYS A 141 8.13 -8.97 20.17
CA LYS A 141 7.15 -10.06 20.09
C LYS A 141 7.73 -11.38 19.61
N MET A 142 9.00 -11.40 19.20
CA MET A 142 9.67 -12.57 18.65
C MET A 142 10.41 -13.36 19.76
N PRO A 143 10.77 -14.63 19.51
CA PRO A 143 11.69 -15.37 20.37
C PRO A 143 13.14 -14.92 20.19
N GLU A 144 14.01 -15.33 21.10
CA GLU A 144 15.45 -15.17 20.93
C GLU A 144 15.97 -15.95 19.71
N PRO A 145 17.03 -15.46 19.02
CA PRO A 145 17.85 -14.29 19.34
C PRO A 145 17.28 -12.97 18.81
N TRP A 146 16.10 -12.94 18.20
CA TRP A 146 15.58 -11.74 17.53
C TRP A 146 15.12 -10.67 18.51
N ARG A 147 14.57 -11.07 19.65
CA ARG A 147 14.12 -10.15 20.69
C ARG A 147 15.24 -9.29 21.23
N SER A 148 16.45 -9.83 21.38
CA SER A 148 17.64 -9.04 21.74
C SER A 148 17.94 -7.86 20.79
N LYS A 149 17.48 -7.92 19.53
CA LYS A 149 17.65 -6.86 18.52
C LYS A 149 16.60 -5.75 18.61
N ALA A 150 15.69 -5.81 19.59
CA ALA A 150 14.68 -4.77 19.77
C ALA A 150 15.27 -3.47 20.32
N ASN A 151 16.33 -3.55 21.13
CA ASN A 151 16.90 -2.39 21.79
C ASN A 151 18.14 -1.90 21.05
N CYS A 152 18.37 -0.60 21.12
CA CYS A 152 19.61 0.01 20.67
C CYS A 152 20.75 -0.54 21.52
N PRO A 153 21.83 -1.09 20.94
CA PRO A 153 22.96 -1.60 21.71
C PRO A 153 23.68 -0.49 22.49
N THR A 154 23.61 0.74 22.00
CA THR A 154 24.31 1.89 22.58
C THR A 154 23.44 2.67 23.56
N CYS A 155 22.17 2.90 23.23
CA CYS A 155 21.28 3.69 24.07
C CYS A 155 20.44 2.85 25.04
N GLY A 156 20.34 1.54 24.83
CA GLY A 156 19.53 0.63 25.66
C GLY A 156 18.01 0.78 25.52
N VAL A 157 17.52 1.76 24.76
CA VAL A 157 16.09 2.01 24.52
C VAL A 157 15.56 1.14 23.38
N VAL A 158 14.24 0.90 23.37
CA VAL A 158 13.59 0.18 22.26
C VAL A 158 13.72 1.01 20.97
N GLU A 159 14.23 0.39 19.91
CA GLU A 159 14.47 1.04 18.63
C GLU A 159 13.18 1.56 17.99
N SER A 160 13.11 2.87 17.78
CA SER A 160 12.07 3.53 17.00
C SER A 160 12.69 4.19 15.78
N LEU A 161 11.88 4.48 14.76
CA LEU A 161 12.42 5.17 13.57
C LEU A 161 12.97 6.57 13.92
N GLU A 162 12.32 7.24 14.87
CA GLU A 162 12.73 8.53 15.42
C GLU A 162 14.08 8.40 16.12
N HIS A 163 14.24 7.39 16.99
CA HIS A 163 15.51 7.13 17.66
C HIS A 163 16.64 6.90 16.65
N ILE A 164 16.44 6.00 15.68
CA ILE A 164 17.48 5.66 14.68
C ILE A 164 17.93 6.88 13.89
N LEU A 165 16.99 7.76 13.51
CA LEU A 165 17.29 8.85 12.58
C LEU A 165 17.69 10.16 13.26
N LEU A 166 17.14 10.44 14.45
CA LEU A 166 17.22 11.76 15.08
C LEU A 166 17.95 11.73 16.42
N ASP A 167 17.80 10.68 17.22
CA ASP A 167 18.31 10.71 18.61
C ASP A 167 19.57 9.87 18.82
N CYS A 168 19.74 8.78 18.06
CA CYS A 168 20.77 7.80 18.31
C CYS A 168 22.16 8.36 17.96
N PRO A 169 23.13 8.38 18.90
CA PRO A 169 24.49 8.86 18.62
C PRO A 169 25.20 8.03 17.53
N ASP A 170 24.95 6.72 17.51
CA ASP A 170 25.57 5.79 16.55
C ASP A 170 25.11 5.99 15.11
N SER A 171 23.95 6.63 14.91
CA SER A 171 23.49 7.03 13.58
C SER A 171 24.43 8.02 12.91
N LYS A 172 25.29 8.69 13.70
CA LYS A 172 26.13 9.82 13.27
C LYS A 172 25.31 10.94 12.65
N GLN A 173 24.04 11.10 13.05
CA GLN A 173 23.14 12.14 12.52
C GLN A 173 23.75 13.54 12.62
N HIS A 174 24.53 13.81 13.67
CA HIS A 174 25.18 15.11 13.88
C HIS A 174 26.11 15.51 12.71
N ILE A 175 26.77 14.53 12.07
CA ILE A 175 27.62 14.77 10.90
C ILE A 175 26.77 15.20 9.72
N ILE A 176 25.67 14.49 9.46
CA ILE A 176 24.77 14.76 8.34
C ILE A 176 24.14 16.14 8.50
N TRP A 177 23.63 16.47 9.69
CA TRP A 177 23.04 17.78 9.95
C TRP A 177 24.07 18.91 9.92
N GLY A 178 25.31 18.65 10.33
CA GLY A 178 26.44 19.58 10.14
C GLY A 178 26.67 19.91 8.66
N LEU A 179 26.77 18.88 7.81
CA LEU A 179 26.93 19.05 6.36
C LEU A 179 25.74 19.80 5.74
N VAL A 180 24.52 19.48 6.16
CA VAL A 180 23.31 20.18 5.69
C VAL A 180 23.40 21.67 6.05
N ALA A 181 23.75 22.01 7.30
CA ALA A 181 23.88 23.40 7.73
C ALA A 181 24.94 24.17 6.90
N GLU A 182 26.06 23.54 6.56
CA GLU A 182 27.07 24.16 5.69
C GLU A 182 26.55 24.45 4.29
N VAL A 183 25.76 23.53 3.70
CA VAL A 183 25.14 23.75 2.38
C VAL A 183 24.16 24.93 2.43
N PHE A 184 23.39 25.07 3.50
CA PHE A 184 22.45 26.19 3.66
C PHE A 184 23.15 27.54 3.89
N LYS A 185 24.35 27.56 4.51
CA LYS A 185 25.15 28.79 4.69
C LYS A 185 25.81 29.29 3.39
N LYS A 186 25.96 28.42 2.39
CA LYS A 186 26.57 28.76 1.09
C LYS A 186 25.56 29.27 0.06
N LYS A 187 24.29 29.42 0.43
CA LYS A 187 23.24 30.07 -0.34
C LYS A 187 22.90 31.41 0.27
#